data_AF-A0A7V1YLP7-F1
#
_entry.id   AF-A0A7V1YLP7-F1
#
_cell.length_a   1.000
_cell.length_b   1.000
_cell.length_c   1.000
_cell.angle_alpha   90.00
_cell.angle_beta   90.00
_cell.angle_gamma   90.00
#
_symmetry.space_group_name_H-M   'P 1'
#
loop_
_entity.id
_entity.type
_entity.pdbx_description
1 polymer ?
#
loop_
_entity_poly.entity_id
_entity_poly.type
_entity_poly.pdbx_seq_one_letter_code
_entity_poly.pdbx_strand_id
1 'polypeptide(L)'
;MRVLLFTGKGGVGKTTVAAATAVRASRAGHRTLVMSTDPAHSLADSFDLPVGSEATEVGPNLWAEQIDAQERLESHWREIQDYFVALMNWAGVETIQAEELSVIPGLDEIFSLIDVKRHVDGGRYDVLVVDCAPTAETLRLLSLPEVMNWYMERIFPVERRVVKGVRPLVTRITSLPIANDRFFGAVERLHRNLEAVRRILTDSRSSTVRLVVNPERMVIAEARRTYTYLSLFGYRVDAVVVNRLLPDTVTDPYFGQWKEIQAEHLAAVRESFEPVPILTARLFDREMVGLELLERMGEEVYGDLDPVRVLYRDEPIRVRKRGQAYVLALRLPFVAREDTDVHRRGEELVVRVGSYKRTLILPQMLRRLDVQRAAFDGDDLEIVFAREPRPADTAEAGGRRAADG
;
A
#
# COMPACT_ATOMS: atom_id res chain seq x y z
N MET A 1 16.92 -0.53 7.82
CA MET A 1 15.73 -0.98 8.58
C MET A 1 14.85 -1.82 7.66
N ARG A 2 14.28 -2.91 8.16
CA ARG A 2 13.27 -3.74 7.49
C ARG A 2 11.88 -3.22 7.84
N VAL A 3 10.96 -3.12 6.89
CA VAL A 3 9.55 -2.75 7.12
C VAL A 3 8.64 -3.90 6.71
N LEU A 4 7.80 -4.38 7.62
CA LEU A 4 6.84 -5.48 7.42
C LEU A 4 5.43 -4.96 7.64
N LEU A 5 4.61 -4.96 6.60
CA LEU A 5 3.22 -4.51 6.68
C LEU A 5 2.29 -5.71 6.78
N PHE A 6 1.35 -5.68 7.71
CA PHE A 6 0.31 -6.70 7.86
C PHE A 6 -1.03 -6.12 7.43
N THR A 7 -1.70 -6.79 6.50
CA THR A 7 -3.02 -6.36 6.00
C THR A 7 -3.92 -7.56 5.69
N GLY A 8 -5.22 -7.31 5.61
CA GLY A 8 -6.26 -8.33 5.47
C GLY A 8 -7.63 -7.81 5.91
N LYS A 9 -8.66 -8.64 5.75
CA LYS A 9 -10.03 -8.29 6.15
C LYS A 9 -10.11 -8.03 7.68
N GLY A 10 -11.07 -7.21 8.13
CA GLY A 10 -11.37 -7.07 9.56
C GLY A 10 -11.68 -8.42 10.23
N GLY A 11 -11.21 -8.62 11.47
CA GLY A 11 -11.51 -9.82 12.27
C GLY A 11 -10.64 -11.07 12.01
N VAL A 12 -9.68 -11.03 11.08
CA VAL A 12 -8.79 -12.18 10.77
C VAL A 12 -7.60 -12.34 11.73
N GLY A 13 -7.43 -11.43 12.70
CA GLY A 13 -6.33 -11.47 13.68
C GLY A 13 -5.02 -10.81 13.22
N LYS A 14 -5.08 -9.79 12.34
CA LYS A 14 -3.90 -9.05 11.85
C LYS A 14 -3.03 -8.51 12.99
N THR A 15 -3.63 -7.78 13.92
CA THR A 15 -2.93 -7.16 15.05
C THR A 15 -2.19 -8.20 15.89
N THR A 16 -2.85 -9.33 16.19
CA THR A 16 -2.24 -10.42 16.94
C THR A 16 -1.07 -11.04 16.17
N VAL A 17 -1.22 -11.30 14.87
CA VAL A 17 -0.13 -11.83 14.02
C VAL A 17 1.03 -10.82 13.90
N ALA A 18 0.73 -9.53 13.77
CA ALA A 18 1.72 -8.46 13.68
C ALA A 18 2.49 -8.32 15.00
N ALA A 19 1.79 -8.28 16.14
CA ALA A 19 2.39 -8.25 17.47
C ALA A 19 3.24 -9.50 17.73
N ALA A 20 2.73 -10.70 17.42
CA ALA A 20 3.47 -11.95 17.52
C ALA A 20 4.74 -11.96 16.64
N THR A 21 4.66 -11.41 15.43
CA THR A 21 5.84 -11.24 14.56
C THR A 21 6.87 -10.31 15.19
N ALA A 22 6.42 -9.22 15.81
CA ALA A 22 7.31 -8.25 16.44
C ALA A 22 8.00 -8.82 17.69
N VAL A 23 7.27 -9.59 18.52
CA VAL A 23 7.84 -10.32 19.65
C VAL A 23 8.87 -11.34 19.16
N ARG A 24 8.53 -12.14 18.14
CA ARG A 24 9.48 -13.13 17.59
C ARG A 24 10.75 -12.48 17.03
N ALA A 25 10.62 -11.33 16.35
CA ALA A 25 11.75 -10.58 15.84
C ALA A 25 12.63 -10.00 16.96
N SER A 26 12.04 -9.48 18.04
CA SER A 26 12.81 -8.97 19.18
C SER A 26 13.54 -10.08 19.93
N ARG A 27 12.91 -11.26 20.06
CA ARG A 27 13.53 -12.48 20.63
C ARG A 27 14.68 -13.01 19.78
N ALA A 28 14.63 -12.80 18.46
CA ALA A 28 15.75 -13.06 17.55
C ALA A 28 16.87 -12.01 17.64
N GLY A 29 16.76 -11.00 18.51
CA GLY A 29 17.79 -10.01 18.79
C GLY A 29 17.68 -8.70 18.00
N HIS A 30 16.60 -8.49 17.24
CA HIS A 30 16.39 -7.26 16.48
C HIS A 30 15.75 -6.16 17.31
N ARG A 31 16.24 -4.92 17.22
CA ARG A 31 15.52 -3.77 17.78
C ARG A 31 14.26 -3.53 16.95
N THR A 32 13.12 -3.87 17.53
CA THR A 32 11.86 -4.00 16.80
C THR A 32 10.83 -3.01 17.31
N LEU A 33 10.28 -2.20 16.41
CA LEU A 33 9.10 -1.39 16.68
C LEU A 33 7.90 -2.05 16.00
N VAL A 34 6.80 -2.23 16.73
CA VAL A 34 5.48 -2.48 16.16
C VAL A 34 4.63 -1.23 16.28
N MET A 35 4.04 -0.80 15.18
CA MET A 35 3.11 0.32 15.15
C MET A 35 1.76 -0.13 14.62
N SER A 36 0.67 0.35 15.23
CA SER A 36 -0.68 0.14 14.70
C SER A 36 -1.24 1.44 14.15
N THR A 37 -1.87 1.34 12.99
CA THR A 37 -2.64 2.41 12.36
C THR A 37 -4.15 2.21 12.56
N ASP A 38 -4.56 1.20 13.35
CA ASP A 38 -5.95 0.90 13.62
C ASP A 38 -6.46 1.81 14.77
N PRO A 39 -7.53 2.59 14.55
CA PRO A 39 -8.10 3.46 15.58
C PRO A 39 -8.69 2.68 16.77
N ALA A 40 -8.92 1.36 16.66
CA ALA A 40 -9.62 0.58 17.68
C ALA A 40 -8.80 0.20 18.94
N HIS A 41 -7.63 0.81 19.19
CA HIS A 41 -6.74 0.49 20.32
C HIS A 41 -6.27 -0.97 20.44
N SER A 42 -6.41 -1.75 19.35
CA SER A 42 -6.16 -3.20 19.30
C SER A 42 -4.75 -3.65 19.71
N LEU A 43 -3.74 -2.78 19.60
CA LEU A 43 -2.34 -3.12 19.90
C LEU A 43 -2.06 -3.11 21.41
N ALA A 44 -2.59 -2.10 22.12
CA ALA A 44 -2.53 -2.05 23.58
C ALA A 44 -3.18 -3.29 24.20
N ASP A 45 -4.37 -3.65 23.71
CA ASP A 45 -5.11 -4.85 24.13
C ASP A 45 -4.32 -6.14 23.83
N SER A 46 -3.64 -6.22 22.67
CA SER A 46 -2.83 -7.39 22.31
C SER A 46 -1.64 -7.60 23.25
N PHE A 47 -1.00 -6.51 23.71
CA PHE A 47 0.13 -6.59 24.64
C PHE A 47 -0.29 -6.65 26.12
N ASP A 48 -1.55 -6.35 26.44
CA ASP A 48 -2.04 -6.13 27.81
C ASP A 48 -1.21 -5.07 28.56
N LEU A 49 -0.85 -4.00 27.84
CA LEU A 49 -0.01 -2.92 28.33
C LEU A 49 -0.49 -1.58 27.76
N PRO A 50 -0.33 -0.46 28.48
CA PRO A 50 -0.63 0.85 27.93
C PRO A 50 0.33 1.17 26.78
N VAL A 51 -0.23 1.41 25.59
CA VAL A 51 0.53 1.85 24.40
C VAL A 51 -0.07 3.16 23.91
N GLY A 52 0.76 4.20 23.83
CA GLY A 52 0.36 5.53 23.36
C GLY A 52 0.91 5.87 21.97
N SER A 53 0.76 7.13 21.58
CA SER A 53 1.20 7.70 20.29
C SER A 53 2.71 7.89 20.16
N GLU A 54 3.46 7.66 21.24
CA GLU A 54 4.92 7.63 21.22
C GLU A 54 5.45 6.22 21.48
N ALA A 55 6.47 5.83 20.72
CA ALA A 55 7.11 4.52 20.82
C ALA A 55 7.59 4.24 22.26
N THR A 56 6.96 3.27 22.90
CA THR A 56 7.21 2.89 24.30
C THR A 56 7.78 1.47 24.34
N GLU A 57 8.80 1.24 25.18
CA GLU A 57 9.38 -0.09 25.35
C GLU A 57 8.38 -1.00 26.08
N VAL A 58 7.97 -2.08 25.43
CA VAL A 58 7.03 -3.07 25.98
C VAL A 58 7.71 -4.39 26.30
N GLY A 59 8.98 -4.55 25.92
CA GLY A 59 9.81 -5.70 26.27
C GLY A 59 11.24 -5.53 25.76
N PRO A 60 12.16 -6.45 26.09
CA PRO A 60 13.55 -6.35 25.65
C PRO A 60 13.65 -6.26 24.13
N ASN A 61 14.27 -5.19 23.63
CA ASN A 61 14.38 -4.88 22.19
C ASN A 61 13.04 -4.73 21.46
N LEU A 62 11.93 -4.47 22.17
CA LEU A 62 10.60 -4.35 21.60
C LEU A 62 9.92 -3.07 22.05
N TRP A 63 9.52 -2.26 21.06
CA TRP A 63 8.74 -1.05 21.25
C TRP A 63 7.38 -1.20 20.58
N ALA A 64 6.36 -0.59 21.17
CA ALA A 64 5.03 -0.49 20.61
C ALA A 64 4.62 0.98 20.48
N GLU A 65 3.89 1.30 19.42
CA GLU A 65 3.30 2.60 19.16
C GLU A 65 1.88 2.44 18.62
N GLN A 66 0.95 3.21 19.15
CA GLN A 66 -0.43 3.24 18.69
C GLN A 66 -0.73 4.64 18.20
N ILE A 67 -0.86 4.79 16.88
CA ILE A 67 -1.04 6.11 16.30
C ILE A 67 -2.47 6.58 16.52
N ASP A 68 -2.61 7.74 17.15
CA ASP A 68 -3.83 8.54 17.07
C ASP A 68 -3.85 9.25 15.72
N ALA A 69 -4.58 8.66 14.77
CA ALA A 69 -4.66 9.17 13.41
C ALA A 69 -5.33 10.55 13.34
N GLN A 70 -6.22 10.86 14.28
CA GLN A 70 -6.88 12.17 14.36
C GLN A 70 -5.89 13.23 14.85
N GLU A 71 -5.14 12.96 15.92
CA GLU A 71 -4.09 13.87 16.41
C GLU A 71 -3.03 14.14 15.32
N ARG A 72 -2.62 13.10 14.59
CA ARG A 72 -1.66 13.22 13.48
C ARG A 72 -2.25 14.00 12.29
N LEU A 73 -3.53 13.78 11.96
CA LEU A 73 -4.22 14.54 10.94
C LEU A 73 -4.29 16.02 11.31
N GLU A 74 -4.77 16.36 12.50
CA GLU A 74 -4.89 17.74 12.97
C GLU A 74 -3.55 18.49 12.95
N SER A 75 -2.46 17.82 13.35
CA SER A 75 -1.12 18.45 13.34
C SER A 75 -0.58 18.75 11.94
N HIS A 76 -0.97 17.98 10.90
CA HIS A 76 -0.44 18.13 9.54
C HIS A 76 -1.41 18.78 8.54
N TRP A 77 -2.71 18.72 8.79
CA TRP A 77 -3.78 19.14 7.88
C TRP A 77 -4.40 20.49 8.24
N ARG A 78 -4.19 21.00 9.46
CA ARG A 78 -4.78 22.26 9.94
C ARG A 78 -4.58 23.44 8.98
N GLU A 79 -3.38 23.62 8.43
CA GLU A 79 -3.10 24.70 7.46
C GLU A 79 -3.88 24.57 6.15
N ILE A 80 -4.22 23.34 5.73
CA ILE A 80 -5.03 23.08 4.54
C ILE A 80 -6.51 23.28 4.85
N GLN A 81 -6.96 22.75 6.00
CA GLN A 81 -8.31 22.87 6.52
C GLN A 81 -8.73 24.33 6.75
N ASP A 82 -7.87 25.14 7.39
CA ASP A 82 -8.12 26.56 7.65
C ASP A 82 -8.45 27.33 6.38
N TYR A 83 -7.78 27.01 5.27
CA TYR A 83 -8.04 27.63 3.97
C TYR A 83 -9.40 27.20 3.40
N PHE A 84 -9.74 25.91 3.46
CA PHE A 84 -11.03 25.41 2.99
C PHE A 84 -12.20 25.97 3.81
N VAL A 85 -12.09 26.04 5.13
CA VAL A 85 -13.08 26.65 6.02
C VAL A 85 -13.31 28.11 5.63
N ALA A 86 -12.24 28.88 5.45
CA ALA A 86 -12.35 30.28 5.04
C ALA A 86 -13.09 30.40 3.70
N LEU A 87 -12.75 29.56 2.71
CA LEU A 87 -13.35 29.57 1.38
C LEU A 87 -14.85 29.24 1.40
N MET A 88 -15.26 28.24 2.19
CA MET A 88 -16.66 27.83 2.33
C MET A 88 -17.50 28.90 3.05
N ASN A 89 -16.97 29.51 4.11
CA ASN A 89 -17.61 30.63 4.79
C ASN A 89 -17.80 31.82 3.84
N TRP A 90 -16.81 32.10 2.99
CA TRP A 90 -16.94 33.14 1.96
C TRP A 90 -18.01 32.80 0.91
N ALA A 91 -18.15 31.51 0.55
CA ALA A 91 -19.16 31.04 -0.40
C ALA A 91 -20.61 31.03 0.16
N GLY A 92 -20.81 31.50 1.40
CA GLY A 92 -22.13 31.58 2.03
C GLY A 92 -22.67 30.23 2.49
N VAL A 93 -21.81 29.23 2.62
CA VAL A 93 -22.16 27.95 3.25
C VAL A 93 -22.06 28.17 4.76
N GLU A 94 -23.15 28.61 5.38
CA GLU A 94 -23.23 28.74 6.83
C GLU A 94 -23.13 27.36 7.49
N THR A 95 -22.41 27.30 8.62
CA THR A 95 -22.26 26.12 9.50
C THR A 95 -21.49 24.94 8.92
N ILE A 96 -20.23 25.15 8.54
CA ILE A 96 -19.25 24.06 8.60
C ILE A 96 -18.16 24.46 9.59
N GLN A 97 -18.23 23.90 10.80
CA GLN A 97 -17.15 24.05 11.78
C GLN A 97 -15.90 23.30 11.27
N ALA A 98 -14.70 23.73 11.65
CA ALA A 98 -13.47 23.07 11.18
C ALA A 98 -13.54 21.57 11.50
N GLU A 99 -14.06 21.24 12.68
CA GLU A 99 -14.27 19.90 13.22
C GLU A 99 -15.17 19.01 12.32
N GLU A 100 -16.07 19.59 11.53
CA GLU A 100 -16.95 18.85 10.58
C GLU A 100 -16.26 18.55 9.24
N LEU A 101 -15.18 19.27 8.90
CA LEU A 101 -14.31 18.97 7.73
C LEU A 101 -13.16 18.03 8.06
N SER A 102 -12.96 17.69 9.34
CA SER A 102 -11.86 16.84 9.81
C SER A 102 -11.94 15.38 9.34
N VAL A 103 -12.99 14.99 8.61
CA VAL A 103 -13.20 13.61 8.18
C VAL A 103 -13.29 13.54 6.65
N ILE A 104 -12.17 13.81 5.97
CA ILE A 104 -12.03 13.30 4.59
C ILE A 104 -11.72 11.81 4.73
N PRO A 105 -12.61 10.91 4.28
CA PRO A 105 -12.41 9.48 4.44
C PRO A 105 -11.05 9.07 3.87
N GLY A 106 -10.24 8.36 4.66
CA GLY A 106 -8.95 7.87 4.22
C GLY A 106 -7.74 8.72 4.66
N LEU A 107 -7.93 10.00 5.00
CA LEU A 107 -6.78 10.85 5.31
C LEU A 107 -6.07 10.42 6.59
N ASP A 108 -6.84 10.05 7.61
CA ASP A 108 -6.35 9.56 8.89
C ASP A 108 -5.41 8.36 8.71
N GLU A 109 -5.76 7.39 7.87
CA GLU A 109 -4.89 6.24 7.63
C GLU A 109 -3.65 6.62 6.82
N ILE A 110 -3.72 7.62 5.93
CA ILE A 110 -2.51 8.14 5.25
C ILE A 110 -1.53 8.76 6.25
N PHE A 111 -2.03 9.61 7.14
CA PHE A 111 -1.17 10.32 8.10
C PHE A 111 -0.50 9.36 9.08
N SER A 112 -1.16 8.26 9.43
CA SER A 112 -0.54 7.18 10.21
C SER A 112 0.68 6.56 9.51
N LEU A 113 0.68 6.47 8.18
CA LEU A 113 1.82 5.94 7.42
C LEU A 113 2.98 6.94 7.30
N ILE A 114 2.77 8.23 7.56
CA ILE A 114 3.88 9.21 7.61
C ILE A 114 4.85 8.87 8.75
N ASP A 115 4.37 8.27 9.84
CA ASP A 115 5.22 7.84 10.94
C ASP A 115 6.15 6.68 10.56
N VAL A 116 5.80 5.88 9.55
CA VAL A 116 6.75 4.91 8.95
C VAL A 116 8.01 5.65 8.48
N LYS A 117 7.84 6.77 7.76
CA LYS A 117 8.98 7.58 7.31
C LYS A 117 9.78 8.14 8.49
N ARG A 118 9.11 8.64 9.53
CA ARG A 118 9.76 9.17 10.76
C ARG A 118 10.68 8.11 11.39
N HIS A 119 10.19 6.87 11.52
CA HIS A 119 10.97 5.79 12.11
C HIS A 119 12.09 5.28 11.20
N VAL A 120 11.84 5.22 9.88
CA VAL A 120 12.87 4.85 8.89
C VAL A 120 14.03 5.83 8.91
N ASP A 121 13.72 7.13 8.84
CA ASP A 121 14.74 8.18 8.83
C ASP A 121 15.48 8.28 10.17
N GLY A 122 14.79 8.00 11.28
CA GLY A 122 15.38 8.02 12.62
C GLY A 122 16.41 6.91 12.87
N GLY A 123 16.36 5.80 12.14
CA GLY A 123 17.37 4.74 12.18
C GLY A 123 17.56 4.04 13.54
N ARG A 124 16.60 4.19 14.46
CA ARG A 124 16.68 3.65 15.83
C ARG A 124 16.40 2.14 15.89
N TYR A 125 15.64 1.63 14.94
CA TYR A 125 15.17 0.25 14.91
C TYR A 125 15.73 -0.51 13.70
N ASP A 126 15.88 -1.81 13.87
CA ASP A 126 16.29 -2.72 12.80
C ASP A 126 15.08 -3.19 11.99
N VAL A 127 13.93 -3.34 12.68
CA VAL A 127 12.67 -3.83 12.12
C VAL A 127 11.51 -2.94 12.55
N LEU A 128 10.65 -2.59 11.60
CA LEU A 128 9.37 -1.94 11.80
C LEU A 128 8.26 -2.87 11.32
N VAL A 129 7.39 -3.28 12.24
CA VAL A 129 6.16 -4.01 11.94
C VAL A 129 5.00 -3.01 11.95
N VAL A 130 4.22 -2.96 10.86
CA VAL A 130 3.08 -2.06 10.72
C VAL A 130 1.81 -2.91 10.66
N ASP A 131 0.98 -2.83 11.69
CA ASP A 131 -0.38 -3.35 11.67
C ASP A 131 -1.29 -2.33 10.99
N CYS A 132 -1.63 -2.60 9.73
CA CYS A 132 -2.43 -1.69 8.94
C CYS A 132 -3.92 -1.88 9.25
N ALA A 133 -4.63 -0.75 9.35
CA ALA A 133 -6.08 -0.72 9.34
C ALA A 133 -6.61 -1.48 8.09
N PRO A 134 -7.69 -2.24 8.23
CA PRO A 134 -8.09 -3.29 7.29
C PRO A 134 -8.74 -2.73 6.03
N THR A 135 -8.02 -1.99 5.18
CA THR A 135 -8.58 -1.67 3.86
C THR A 135 -7.54 -1.58 2.76
N ALA A 136 -7.90 -2.11 1.59
CA ALA A 136 -7.26 -1.73 0.33
C ALA A 136 -7.35 -0.21 0.08
N GLU A 137 -8.27 0.49 0.75
CA GLU A 137 -8.46 1.94 0.70
C GLU A 137 -7.26 2.71 1.23
N THR A 138 -6.71 2.35 2.40
CA THR A 138 -5.49 3.00 2.93
C THR A 138 -4.34 2.94 1.94
N LEU A 139 -4.17 1.82 1.24
CA LEU A 139 -3.13 1.66 0.24
C LEU A 139 -3.47 2.33 -1.11
N ARG A 140 -4.75 2.55 -1.44
CA ARG A 140 -5.19 3.41 -2.58
C ARG A 140 -4.69 4.81 -2.41
N LEU A 141 -4.70 5.29 -1.17
CA LEU A 141 -4.35 6.67 -0.93
C LEU A 141 -2.86 6.96 -1.11
N LEU A 142 -2.02 5.92 -1.09
CA LEU A 142 -0.62 6.03 -1.49
C LEU A 142 -0.41 6.19 -3.01
N SER A 143 -1.47 6.18 -3.82
CA SER A 143 -1.43 6.62 -5.22
C SER A 143 -1.66 8.13 -5.37
N LEU A 144 -2.11 8.84 -4.33
CA LEU A 144 -2.29 10.30 -4.37
C LEU A 144 -1.02 11.04 -4.78
N PRO A 145 0.20 10.66 -4.35
CA PRO A 145 1.43 11.28 -4.85
C PRO A 145 1.52 11.30 -6.38
N GLU A 146 1.13 10.21 -7.05
CA GLU A 146 1.17 10.14 -8.53
C GLU A 146 0.20 11.17 -9.14
N VAL A 147 -0.99 11.34 -8.55
CA VAL A 147 -2.00 12.29 -9.01
C VAL A 147 -1.62 13.74 -8.69
N MET A 148 -1.11 13.97 -7.49
CA MET A 148 -0.69 15.30 -7.02
C MET A 148 0.51 15.81 -7.80
N ASN A 149 1.45 14.94 -8.21
CA ASN A 149 2.68 15.38 -8.87
C ASN A 149 2.42 16.24 -10.11
N TRP A 150 1.45 15.86 -10.95
CA TRP A 150 1.05 16.66 -12.11
C TRP A 150 0.53 18.06 -11.73
N TYR A 151 -0.33 18.13 -10.70
CA TYR A 151 -0.87 19.40 -10.21
C TYR A 151 0.24 20.28 -9.63
N MET A 152 1.14 19.70 -8.84
CA MET A 152 2.29 20.35 -8.21
C MET A 152 3.29 20.91 -9.23
N GLU A 153 3.55 20.19 -10.33
CA GLU A 153 4.52 20.62 -11.34
C GLU A 153 3.94 21.69 -12.29
N ARG A 154 2.66 21.61 -12.64
CA ARG A 154 2.10 22.35 -13.79
C ARG A 154 1.15 23.48 -13.43
N ILE A 155 0.33 23.31 -12.39
CA ILE A 155 -0.72 24.27 -12.02
C ILE A 155 -0.27 25.10 -10.81
N PHE A 156 0.26 24.44 -9.79
CA PHE A 156 0.66 25.04 -8.52
C PHE A 156 1.62 26.25 -8.66
N PRO A 157 2.64 26.25 -9.55
CA PRO A 157 3.54 27.40 -9.70
C PRO A 157 2.85 28.62 -10.32
N VAL A 158 1.86 28.39 -11.19
CA VAL A 158 1.08 29.44 -11.84
C VAL A 158 0.14 30.08 -10.82
N GLU A 159 -0.62 29.26 -10.09
CA GLU A 159 -1.52 29.72 -9.03
C GLU A 159 -0.76 30.51 -7.97
N ARG A 160 0.35 30.00 -7.46
CA ARG A 160 1.18 30.70 -6.46
C ARG A 160 1.70 32.04 -6.96
N ARG A 161 2.09 32.15 -8.24
CA ARG A 161 2.58 33.40 -8.84
C ARG A 161 1.45 34.41 -9.06
N VAL A 162 0.32 33.96 -9.58
CA VAL A 162 -0.89 34.79 -9.77
C VAL A 162 -1.32 35.34 -8.43
N VAL A 163 -1.54 34.46 -7.45
CA VAL A 163 -1.92 34.82 -6.08
C VAL A 163 -0.97 35.87 -5.49
N LYS A 164 0.35 35.69 -5.58
CA LYS A 164 1.32 36.68 -5.08
C LYS A 164 1.22 38.03 -5.79
N GLY A 165 0.91 38.06 -7.08
CA GLY A 165 0.77 39.28 -7.87
C GLY A 165 -0.52 40.06 -7.62
N VAL A 166 -1.66 39.37 -7.44
CA VAL A 166 -2.98 40.01 -7.22
C VAL A 166 -3.36 40.20 -5.76
N ARG A 167 -2.66 39.55 -4.81
CA ARG A 167 -2.94 39.66 -3.37
C ARG A 167 -3.15 41.09 -2.85
N PRO A 168 -2.28 42.09 -3.12
CA PRO A 168 -2.46 43.44 -2.57
C PRO A 168 -3.66 44.20 -3.17
N LEU A 169 -4.17 43.79 -4.34
CA LEU A 169 -5.28 44.45 -5.03
C LEU A 169 -6.63 43.79 -4.67
N VAL A 170 -6.68 42.46 -4.61
CA VAL A 170 -7.92 41.68 -4.39
C VAL A 170 -8.40 41.74 -2.95
N THR A 171 -7.50 41.75 -1.96
CA THR A 171 -7.88 41.88 -0.53
C THR A 171 -8.51 43.23 -0.18
N ARG A 172 -8.40 44.23 -1.06
CA ARG A 172 -9.04 45.55 -0.87
C ARG A 172 -10.42 45.67 -1.50
N ILE A 173 -10.76 44.79 -2.42
CA ILE A 173 -11.98 44.89 -3.25
C ILE A 173 -12.97 43.76 -2.93
N THR A 174 -12.48 42.63 -2.40
CA THR A 174 -13.31 41.46 -2.05
C THR A 174 -12.81 40.82 -0.75
N SER A 175 -13.71 40.16 0.00
CA SER A 175 -13.38 39.36 1.20
C SER A 175 -12.94 37.92 0.86
N LEU A 176 -12.60 37.64 -0.41
CA LEU A 176 -12.25 36.30 -0.86
C LEU A 176 -10.95 35.83 -0.19
N PRO A 177 -10.95 34.68 0.52
CA PRO A 177 -9.76 34.15 1.17
C PRO A 177 -8.80 33.61 0.12
N ILE A 178 -7.60 34.19 0.09
CA ILE A 178 -6.56 33.84 -0.88
C ILE A 178 -5.58 32.86 -0.23
N ALA A 179 -5.27 31.77 -0.93
CA ALA A 179 -4.27 30.79 -0.49
C ALA A 179 -2.94 31.50 -0.16
N ASN A 180 -2.43 31.28 1.05
CA ASN A 180 -1.21 31.93 1.52
C ASN A 180 0.01 30.98 1.39
N ASP A 181 1.22 31.50 1.62
CA ASP A 181 2.43 30.67 1.56
C ASP A 181 2.44 29.50 2.57
N ARG A 182 1.63 29.55 3.66
CA ARG A 182 1.48 28.44 4.60
C ARG A 182 0.70 27.29 3.96
N PHE A 183 -0.47 27.58 3.39
CA PHE A 183 -1.26 26.60 2.63
C PHE A 183 -0.43 25.90 1.55
N PHE A 184 0.24 26.68 0.70
CA PHE A 184 1.10 26.10 -0.35
C PHE A 184 2.24 25.27 0.27
N GLY A 185 2.86 25.74 1.36
CA GLY A 185 3.87 24.98 2.08
C GLY A 185 3.34 23.66 2.68
N ALA A 186 2.11 23.64 3.19
CA ALA A 186 1.47 22.45 3.75
C ALA A 186 1.21 21.40 2.68
N VAL A 187 0.65 21.80 1.53
CA VAL A 187 0.41 20.90 0.38
C VAL A 187 1.73 20.31 -0.12
N GLU A 188 2.79 21.13 -0.24
CA GLU A 188 4.12 20.64 -0.60
C GLU A 188 4.70 19.64 0.41
N ARG A 189 4.55 19.90 1.73
CA ARG A 189 5.02 18.98 2.78
C ARG A 189 4.27 17.65 2.74
N LEU A 190 2.95 17.70 2.59
CA LEU A 190 2.13 16.50 2.43
C LEU A 190 2.59 15.70 1.22
N HIS A 191 2.68 16.31 0.04
CA HIS A 191 3.15 15.66 -1.18
C HIS A 191 4.49 14.95 -0.99
N ARG A 192 5.50 15.65 -0.44
CA ARG A 192 6.83 15.08 -0.17
C ARG A 192 6.80 13.91 0.81
N ASN A 193 5.99 14.02 1.88
CA ASN A 193 5.86 12.94 2.85
C ASN A 193 5.22 11.69 2.22
N LEU A 194 4.14 11.86 1.47
CA LEU A 194 3.47 10.74 0.80
C LEU A 194 4.34 10.07 -0.26
N GLU A 195 5.10 10.86 -1.03
CA GLU A 195 6.06 10.32 -2.00
C GLU A 195 7.17 9.52 -1.30
N ALA A 196 7.68 10.02 -0.17
CA ALA A 196 8.69 9.32 0.62
C ALA A 196 8.15 8.02 1.23
N VAL A 197 6.96 8.04 1.82
CA VAL A 197 6.28 6.84 2.34
C VAL A 197 6.09 5.81 1.22
N ARG A 198 5.53 6.23 0.09
CA ARG A 198 5.35 5.35 -1.08
C ARG A 198 6.69 4.71 -1.48
N ARG A 199 7.76 5.49 -1.60
CA ARG A 199 9.10 4.99 -1.97
C ARG A 199 9.64 3.96 -0.98
N ILE A 200 9.45 4.20 0.31
CA ILE A 200 9.84 3.26 1.37
C ILE A 200 9.05 1.96 1.21
N LEU A 201 7.72 2.06 1.08
CA LEU A 201 6.82 0.90 1.04
C LEU A 201 6.94 0.08 -0.26
N THR A 202 7.33 0.71 -1.37
CA THR A 202 7.59 0.02 -2.64
C THR A 202 9.06 -0.39 -2.83
N ASP A 203 9.97 -0.07 -1.89
CA ASP A 203 11.33 -0.60 -1.91
C ASP A 203 11.30 -2.09 -1.57
N SER A 204 11.27 -2.89 -2.63
CA SER A 204 11.18 -4.34 -2.57
C SER A 204 12.36 -5.03 -1.83
N ARG A 205 13.45 -4.31 -1.54
CA ARG A 205 14.59 -4.85 -0.77
C ARG A 205 14.38 -4.77 0.74
N SER A 206 13.71 -3.71 1.21
CA SER A 206 13.53 -3.43 2.63
C SER A 206 12.10 -3.56 3.11
N SER A 207 11.12 -3.56 2.20
CA SER A 207 9.70 -3.48 2.53
C SER A 207 8.90 -4.56 1.84
N THR A 208 8.06 -5.25 2.61
CA THR A 208 7.11 -6.25 2.09
C THR A 208 5.82 -6.22 2.87
N VAL A 209 4.80 -6.83 2.28
CA VAL A 209 3.48 -7.01 2.85
C VAL A 209 3.24 -8.50 3.12
N ARG A 210 2.65 -8.81 4.26
CA ARG A 210 2.13 -10.13 4.60
C ARG A 210 0.61 -10.04 4.72
N LEU A 211 -0.09 -10.85 3.91
CA LEU A 211 -1.54 -10.93 3.96
C LEU A 211 -1.96 -11.86 5.09
N VAL A 212 -2.91 -11.45 5.92
CA VAL A 212 -3.51 -12.33 6.94
C VAL A 212 -4.92 -12.71 6.51
N VAL A 213 -5.21 -14.00 6.51
CA VAL A 213 -6.48 -14.57 6.04
C VAL A 213 -6.99 -15.63 7.00
N ASN A 214 -8.30 -15.80 7.08
CA ASN A 214 -8.91 -16.99 7.66
C ASN A 214 -9.29 -17.96 6.52
N PRO A 215 -9.41 -19.27 6.79
CA PRO A 215 -9.89 -20.26 5.84
C PRO A 215 -11.41 -20.12 5.65
N GLU A 216 -11.83 -19.03 5.02
CA GLU A 216 -13.22 -18.71 4.70
C GLU A 216 -13.28 -18.15 3.28
N ARG A 217 -14.21 -18.66 2.45
CA ARG A 217 -14.34 -18.27 1.03
C ARG A 217 -14.36 -16.76 0.79
N MET A 218 -15.13 -16.01 1.59
CA MET A 218 -15.23 -14.54 1.44
C MET A 218 -13.91 -13.84 1.78
N VAL A 219 -13.19 -14.31 2.81
CA VAL A 219 -11.92 -13.74 3.24
C VAL A 219 -10.84 -14.00 2.19
N ILE A 220 -10.81 -15.21 1.62
CA ILE A 220 -9.88 -15.58 0.55
C ILE A 220 -10.13 -14.73 -0.70
N ALA A 221 -11.39 -14.53 -1.09
CA ALA A 221 -11.75 -13.69 -2.23
C ALA A 221 -11.31 -12.23 -2.04
N GLU A 222 -11.41 -11.70 -0.81
CA GLU A 222 -10.90 -10.36 -0.48
C GLU A 222 -9.38 -10.31 -0.60
N ALA A 223 -8.67 -11.28 -0.03
CA ALA A 223 -7.22 -11.36 -0.07
C ALA A 223 -6.66 -11.45 -1.50
N ARG A 224 -7.35 -12.18 -2.40
CA ARG A 224 -7.02 -12.20 -3.84
C ARG A 224 -7.08 -10.80 -4.44
N ARG A 225 -8.18 -10.07 -4.21
CA ARG A 225 -8.33 -8.67 -4.69
C ARG A 225 -7.25 -7.75 -4.08
N THR A 226 -6.95 -7.91 -2.80
CA THR A 226 -5.88 -7.15 -2.13
C THR A 226 -4.51 -7.47 -2.74
N TYR A 227 -4.23 -8.72 -3.10
CA TYR A 227 -2.96 -9.10 -3.73
C TYR A 227 -2.80 -8.52 -5.14
N THR A 228 -3.85 -8.59 -5.97
CA THR A 228 -3.89 -7.92 -7.27
C THR A 228 -3.62 -6.43 -7.11
N TYR A 229 -4.30 -5.81 -6.14
CA TYR A 229 -4.15 -4.39 -5.85
C TYR A 229 -2.72 -4.05 -5.42
N LEU A 230 -2.17 -4.75 -4.44
CA LEU A 230 -0.79 -4.55 -3.97
C LEU A 230 0.22 -4.66 -5.12
N SER A 231 0.06 -5.68 -5.95
CA SER A 231 0.91 -5.92 -7.11
C SER A 231 0.77 -4.80 -8.16
N LEU A 232 -0.47 -4.39 -8.46
CA LEU A 232 -0.77 -3.27 -9.35
C LEU A 232 -0.09 -1.99 -8.89
N PHE A 233 0.14 -1.77 -7.59
CA PHE A 233 0.81 -0.56 -7.06
C PHE A 233 2.31 -0.73 -6.78
N GLY A 234 2.85 -1.94 -6.95
CA GLY A 234 4.29 -2.23 -6.78
C GLY A 234 4.68 -2.64 -5.37
N TYR A 235 3.73 -2.95 -4.49
CA TYR A 235 4.00 -3.50 -3.17
C TYR A 235 4.29 -5.00 -3.28
N ARG A 236 5.38 -5.46 -2.67
CA ARG A 236 5.76 -6.87 -2.67
C ARG A 236 5.02 -7.61 -1.56
N VAL A 237 4.15 -8.55 -1.92
CA VAL A 237 3.67 -9.55 -0.96
C VAL A 237 4.69 -10.69 -0.89
N ASP A 238 5.20 -10.97 0.31
CA ASP A 238 6.23 -12.00 0.51
C ASP A 238 5.74 -13.23 1.29
N ALA A 239 4.57 -13.16 1.93
CA ALA A 239 3.90 -14.31 2.55
C ALA A 239 2.39 -14.09 2.72
N VAL A 240 1.66 -15.18 2.89
CA VAL A 240 0.27 -15.19 3.35
C VAL A 240 0.20 -16.00 4.65
N VAL A 241 -0.38 -15.45 5.71
CA VAL A 241 -0.60 -16.12 6.99
C VAL A 241 -2.06 -16.56 7.07
N VAL A 242 -2.31 -17.86 7.04
CA VAL A 242 -3.63 -18.47 7.26
C VAL A 242 -3.82 -18.69 8.75
N ASN A 243 -4.63 -17.85 9.37
CA ASN A 243 -4.93 -17.87 10.80
C ASN A 243 -6.19 -18.71 11.10
N ARG A 244 -6.34 -19.13 12.37
CA ARG A 244 -7.53 -19.83 12.90
C ARG A 244 -7.82 -21.18 12.24
N LEU A 245 -6.79 -21.95 11.90
CA LEU A 245 -6.95 -23.32 11.45
C LEU A 245 -7.29 -24.24 12.62
N LEU A 246 -8.36 -25.02 12.52
CA LEU A 246 -8.72 -25.99 13.54
C LEU A 246 -7.59 -27.03 13.68
N PRO A 247 -7.02 -27.21 14.89
CA PRO A 247 -5.89 -28.11 15.06
C PRO A 247 -6.31 -29.56 14.92
N ASP A 248 -5.40 -30.42 14.43
CA ASP A 248 -5.65 -31.85 14.24
C ASP A 248 -6.03 -32.58 15.53
N THR A 249 -5.60 -32.06 16.68
CA THR A 249 -5.93 -32.57 18.02
C THR A 249 -7.42 -32.48 18.37
N VAL A 250 -8.20 -31.64 17.69
CA VAL A 250 -9.67 -31.57 17.89
C VAL A 250 -10.34 -32.72 17.15
N THR A 251 -10.74 -33.77 17.87
CA THR A 251 -11.33 -34.97 17.27
C THR A 251 -12.85 -35.04 17.40
N ASP A 252 -13.50 -33.98 17.91
CA ASP A 252 -14.95 -33.95 18.06
C ASP A 252 -15.66 -34.02 16.70
N PRO A 253 -16.62 -34.93 16.50
CA PRO A 253 -17.34 -35.08 15.23
C PRO A 253 -18.00 -33.81 14.72
N TYR A 254 -18.44 -32.91 15.61
CA TYR A 254 -19.06 -31.63 15.26
C TYR A 254 -18.13 -30.77 14.38
N PHE A 255 -16.82 -30.80 14.65
CA PHE A 255 -15.82 -30.05 13.88
C PHE A 255 -15.31 -30.79 12.64
N GLY A 256 -15.75 -32.03 12.38
CA GLY A 256 -15.31 -32.82 11.23
C GLY A 256 -15.55 -32.11 9.91
N GLN A 257 -16.79 -31.65 9.68
CA GLN A 257 -17.15 -30.91 8.47
C GLN A 257 -16.41 -29.58 8.35
N TRP A 258 -16.20 -28.88 9.47
CA TRP A 258 -15.45 -27.62 9.48
C TRP A 258 -14.00 -27.83 9.07
N LYS A 259 -13.35 -28.92 9.51
CA LYS A 259 -11.98 -29.27 9.12
C LYS A 259 -11.87 -29.60 7.63
N GLU A 260 -12.82 -30.35 7.07
CA GLU A 260 -12.88 -30.63 5.63
C GLU A 260 -12.98 -29.34 4.81
N ILE A 261 -13.89 -28.43 5.20
CA ILE A 261 -14.06 -27.12 4.56
C ILE A 261 -12.77 -26.28 4.68
N GLN A 262 -12.16 -26.25 5.86
CA GLN A 262 -10.91 -25.50 6.06
C GLN A 262 -9.76 -26.09 5.24
N ALA A 263 -9.68 -27.41 5.08
CA ALA A 263 -8.67 -28.05 4.24
C ALA A 263 -8.85 -27.69 2.75
N GLU A 264 -10.09 -27.68 2.25
CA GLU A 264 -10.41 -27.21 0.88
C GLU A 264 -10.02 -25.74 0.71
N HIS A 265 -10.38 -24.89 1.68
CA HIS A 265 -10.05 -23.47 1.66
C HIS A 265 -8.54 -23.20 1.78
N LEU A 266 -7.81 -23.98 2.57
CA LEU A 266 -6.35 -23.91 2.64
C LEU A 266 -5.70 -24.33 1.32
N ALA A 267 -6.22 -25.38 0.66
CA ALA A 267 -5.77 -25.76 -0.68
C ALA A 267 -6.02 -24.63 -1.69
N ALA A 268 -7.20 -24.02 -1.67
CA ALA A 268 -7.52 -22.88 -2.51
C ALA A 268 -6.60 -21.68 -2.25
N VAL A 269 -6.23 -21.40 -0.99
CA VAL A 269 -5.22 -20.37 -0.67
C VAL A 269 -3.87 -20.73 -1.28
N ARG A 270 -3.38 -21.96 -1.07
CA ARG A 270 -2.09 -22.41 -1.64
C ARG A 270 -2.05 -22.25 -3.16
N GLU A 271 -3.08 -22.70 -3.86
CA GLU A 271 -3.20 -22.55 -5.31
C GLU A 271 -3.25 -21.09 -5.75
N SER A 272 -3.99 -20.24 -5.02
CA SER A 272 -4.16 -18.83 -5.40
C SER A 272 -2.87 -18.03 -5.31
N PHE A 273 -2.09 -18.26 -4.27
CA PHE A 273 -0.96 -17.41 -3.94
C PHE A 273 0.37 -18.04 -4.33
N GLU A 274 0.39 -19.22 -4.97
CA GLU A 274 1.63 -19.82 -5.47
C GLU A 274 2.39 -18.83 -6.38
N PRO A 275 3.72 -18.65 -6.22
CA PRO A 275 4.64 -19.36 -5.32
C PRO A 275 4.94 -18.59 -4.00
N VAL A 276 4.08 -17.66 -3.59
CA VAL A 276 4.19 -16.95 -2.31
C VAL A 276 4.02 -17.95 -1.16
N PRO A 277 4.95 -17.99 -0.18
CA PRO A 277 4.87 -18.86 0.99
C PRO A 277 3.59 -18.68 1.80
N ILE A 278 2.98 -19.81 2.16
CA ILE A 278 1.80 -19.87 3.03
C ILE A 278 2.27 -20.31 4.42
N LEU A 279 2.20 -19.38 5.37
CA LEU A 279 2.38 -19.64 6.80
C LEU A 279 1.03 -19.96 7.43
N THR A 280 1.01 -20.72 8.51
CA THR A 280 -0.22 -21.19 9.15
C THR A 280 -0.18 -20.96 10.64
N ALA A 281 -1.30 -20.55 11.22
CA ALA A 281 -1.52 -20.54 12.66
C ALA A 281 -2.81 -21.28 12.99
N ARG A 282 -2.72 -22.18 13.97
CA ARG A 282 -3.90 -22.84 14.52
C ARG A 282 -4.84 -21.85 15.22
N LEU A 283 -6.08 -22.26 15.39
CA LEU A 283 -7.01 -21.64 16.32
C LEU A 283 -6.63 -22.06 17.74
N PHE A 284 -6.17 -21.09 18.53
CA PHE A 284 -5.83 -21.30 19.94
C PHE A 284 -7.09 -21.41 20.80
N ASP A 285 -6.95 -22.07 21.95
CA ASP A 285 -8.03 -22.29 22.94
C ASP A 285 -8.35 -21.06 23.80
N ARG A 286 -7.62 -19.96 23.58
CA ARG A 286 -7.70 -18.70 24.29
C ARG A 286 -7.23 -17.55 23.41
N GLU A 287 -7.50 -16.33 23.83
CA GLU A 287 -6.95 -15.15 23.20
C GLU A 287 -5.43 -15.06 23.43
N MET A 288 -4.69 -14.70 22.39
CA MET A 288 -3.22 -14.66 22.40
C MET A 288 -2.74 -13.28 22.85
N VAL A 289 -3.01 -12.95 24.11
CA VAL A 289 -2.73 -11.65 24.72
C VAL A 289 -1.50 -11.72 25.62
N GLY A 290 -0.68 -10.67 25.59
CA GLY A 290 0.54 -10.55 26.39
C GLY A 290 1.75 -11.23 25.75
N LEU A 291 2.94 -10.78 26.15
CA LEU A 291 4.22 -11.14 25.51
C LEU A 291 4.46 -12.65 25.38
N GLU A 292 4.13 -13.42 26.43
CA GLU A 292 4.37 -14.87 26.43
C GLU A 292 3.49 -15.62 25.42
N LEU A 293 2.21 -15.25 25.32
CA LEU A 293 1.29 -15.87 24.38
C LEU A 293 1.58 -15.39 22.95
N LEU A 294 1.89 -14.11 22.77
CA LEU A 294 2.32 -13.58 21.48
C LEU A 294 3.59 -14.29 20.96
N GLU A 295 4.56 -14.59 21.83
CA GLU A 295 5.73 -15.38 21.42
C GLU A 295 5.33 -16.80 20.98
N ARG A 296 4.45 -17.49 21.72
CA ARG A 296 3.95 -18.82 21.31
C ARG A 296 3.24 -18.78 19.96
N MET A 297 2.49 -17.70 19.68
CA MET A 297 1.88 -17.51 18.37
C MET A 297 2.94 -17.26 17.29
N GLY A 298 3.99 -16.49 17.61
CA GLY A 298 5.13 -16.28 16.72
C GLY A 298 5.87 -17.60 16.39
N GLU A 299 6.08 -18.45 17.39
CA GLU A 299 6.64 -19.80 17.22
C GLU A 299 5.76 -20.69 16.33
N GLU A 300 4.43 -20.66 16.51
CA GLU A 300 3.49 -21.39 15.65
C GLU A 300 3.56 -20.94 14.19
N VAL A 301 3.59 -19.62 13.94
CA VAL A 301 3.58 -19.05 12.58
C VAL A 301 4.91 -19.28 11.86
N TYR A 302 6.03 -19.10 12.55
CA TYR A 302 7.35 -19.05 11.92
C TYR A 302 8.19 -20.30 12.17
N GLY A 303 8.01 -21.01 13.28
CA GLY A 303 8.91 -22.08 13.71
C GLY A 303 10.36 -21.60 13.76
N ASP A 304 11.23 -22.25 12.96
CA ASP A 304 12.65 -21.89 12.81
C ASP A 304 12.90 -20.79 11.77
N LEU A 305 11.86 -20.34 11.05
CA LEU A 305 11.99 -19.25 10.08
C LEU A 305 12.25 -17.93 10.78
N ASP A 306 13.21 -17.17 10.28
CA ASP A 306 13.45 -15.80 10.71
C ASP A 306 12.29 -14.89 10.22
N PRO A 307 11.50 -14.30 11.14
CA PRO A 307 10.34 -13.48 10.78
C PRO A 307 10.72 -12.20 10.02
N VAL A 308 11.98 -11.77 10.04
CA VAL A 308 12.45 -10.53 9.42
C VAL A 308 12.83 -10.73 7.94
N ARG A 309 13.11 -11.98 7.53
CA ARG A 309 13.51 -12.28 6.15
C ARG A 309 12.42 -11.92 5.14
N VAL A 310 12.87 -11.60 3.93
CA VAL A 310 12.00 -11.56 2.74
C VAL A 310 11.80 -13.00 2.31
N LEU A 311 10.59 -13.54 2.55
CA LEU A 311 10.29 -14.95 2.34
C LEU A 311 10.08 -15.31 0.87
N TYR A 312 9.65 -14.33 0.08
CA TYR A 312 9.53 -14.47 -1.37
C TYR A 312 9.87 -13.16 -2.08
N ARG A 313 10.59 -13.29 -3.19
CA ARG A 313 11.05 -12.16 -3.99
C ARG A 313 10.38 -12.21 -5.34
N ASP A 314 9.41 -11.33 -5.53
CA ASP A 314 8.86 -11.03 -6.84
C ASP A 314 8.92 -9.54 -7.14
N GLU A 315 8.95 -9.19 -8.41
CA GLU A 315 8.95 -7.82 -8.89
C GLU A 315 7.59 -7.57 -9.53
N PRO A 316 6.64 -6.92 -8.82
CA PRO A 316 5.31 -6.71 -9.37
C PRO A 316 5.28 -5.82 -10.61
N ILE A 317 6.34 -5.04 -10.82
CA ILE A 317 6.54 -4.17 -11.97
C ILE A 317 7.95 -4.41 -12.50
N ARG A 318 8.07 -4.78 -13.78
CA ARG A 318 9.36 -5.03 -14.41
C ARG A 318 9.44 -4.33 -15.75
N VAL A 319 10.61 -3.78 -16.06
CA VAL A 319 10.93 -3.29 -17.40
C VAL A 319 12.09 -4.12 -17.94
N ARG A 320 11.85 -4.82 -19.05
CA ARG A 320 12.85 -5.66 -19.71
C ARG A 320 13.04 -5.22 -21.14
N LYS A 321 14.27 -5.32 -21.65
CA LYS A 321 14.55 -5.10 -23.08
C LYS A 321 14.39 -6.42 -23.84
N ARG A 322 13.63 -6.41 -24.94
CA ARG A 322 13.41 -7.56 -25.82
C ARG A 322 13.77 -7.16 -27.25
N GLY A 323 15.01 -7.43 -27.65
CA GLY A 323 15.54 -6.99 -28.95
C GLY A 323 15.59 -5.45 -29.06
N GLN A 324 14.84 -4.89 -30.00
CA GLN A 324 14.69 -3.44 -30.20
C GLN A 324 13.50 -2.84 -29.42
N ALA A 325 12.68 -3.67 -28.78
CA ALA A 325 11.53 -3.26 -27.98
C ALA A 325 11.85 -3.32 -26.48
N TYR A 326 11.01 -2.67 -25.69
CA TYR A 326 10.94 -2.81 -24.24
C TYR A 326 9.59 -3.39 -23.84
N VAL A 327 9.56 -4.17 -22.77
CA VAL A 327 8.34 -4.74 -22.21
C VAL A 327 8.23 -4.26 -20.78
N LEU A 328 7.15 -3.54 -20.47
CA LEU A 328 6.71 -3.28 -19.12
C LEU A 328 5.75 -4.41 -18.73
N ALA A 329 6.14 -5.22 -17.76
CA ALA A 329 5.29 -6.27 -17.20
C ALA A 329 4.73 -5.80 -15.86
N LEU A 330 3.41 -5.93 -15.70
CA LEU A 330 2.68 -5.65 -14.46
C LEU A 330 2.02 -6.94 -13.98
N ARG A 331 2.41 -7.40 -12.79
CA ARG A 331 1.83 -8.58 -12.16
C ARG A 331 0.41 -8.27 -11.69
N LEU A 332 -0.58 -8.91 -12.30
CA LEU A 332 -2.01 -8.71 -12.08
C LEU A 332 -2.73 -10.06 -11.90
N PRO A 333 -2.45 -10.80 -10.81
CA PRO A 333 -3.04 -12.11 -10.58
C PRO A 333 -4.56 -11.98 -10.44
N PHE A 334 -5.29 -13.02 -10.83
CA PHE A 334 -6.76 -13.10 -10.75
C PHE A 334 -7.53 -12.08 -11.61
N VAL A 335 -6.87 -11.41 -12.56
CA VAL A 335 -7.51 -10.42 -13.44
C VAL A 335 -7.81 -11.04 -14.79
N ALA A 336 -9.06 -10.94 -15.24
CA ALA A 336 -9.41 -11.28 -16.60
C ALA A 336 -9.05 -10.14 -17.57
N ARG A 337 -8.74 -10.50 -18.81
CA ARG A 337 -8.38 -9.51 -19.85
C ARG A 337 -9.46 -8.45 -20.06
N GLU A 338 -10.73 -8.84 -19.97
CA GLU A 338 -11.89 -7.96 -20.14
C GLU A 338 -12.06 -6.93 -19.01
N ASP A 339 -11.50 -7.20 -17.83
CA ASP A 339 -11.51 -6.29 -16.69
C ASP A 339 -10.33 -5.30 -16.70
N THR A 340 -9.48 -5.37 -17.73
CA THR A 340 -8.26 -4.57 -17.84
C THR A 340 -8.32 -3.61 -19.00
N ASP A 341 -8.01 -2.35 -18.72
CA ASP A 341 -7.96 -1.30 -19.70
C ASP A 341 -6.65 -0.50 -19.56
N VAL A 342 -5.99 -0.25 -20.70
CA VAL A 342 -4.65 0.34 -20.76
C VAL A 342 -4.65 1.49 -21.75
N HIS A 343 -4.38 2.69 -21.25
CA HIS A 343 -4.38 3.90 -22.04
C HIS A 343 -3.12 4.71 -21.79
N ARG A 344 -2.48 5.19 -22.86
CA ARG A 344 -1.36 6.11 -22.74
C ARG A 344 -1.85 7.56 -22.82
N ARG A 345 -1.35 8.42 -21.93
CA ARG A 345 -1.58 9.86 -21.94
C ARG A 345 -0.25 10.60 -21.83
N GLY A 346 0.36 10.91 -22.97
CA GLY A 346 1.68 11.58 -23.00
C GLY A 346 2.78 10.70 -22.41
N GLU A 347 3.37 11.13 -21.29
CA GLU A 347 4.43 10.40 -20.57
C GLU A 347 3.89 9.42 -19.51
N GLU A 348 2.57 9.32 -19.40
CA GLU A 348 1.89 8.48 -18.43
C GLU A 348 1.22 7.28 -19.10
N LEU A 349 1.21 6.17 -18.38
CA LEU A 349 0.44 4.98 -18.70
C LEU A 349 -0.63 4.79 -17.63
N VAL A 350 -1.88 4.89 -18.04
CA VAL A 350 -3.04 4.63 -17.19
C VAL A 350 -3.45 3.17 -17.34
N VAL A 351 -3.45 2.44 -16.23
CA VAL A 351 -3.90 1.05 -16.16
C VAL A 351 -5.10 0.99 -15.24
N ARG A 352 -6.21 0.48 -15.75
CA ARG A 352 -7.44 0.23 -14.99
C ARG A 352 -7.66 -1.27 -14.87
N VAL A 353 -7.97 -1.72 -13.67
CA VAL A 353 -8.28 -3.12 -13.34
C VAL A 353 -9.56 -3.09 -12.50
N GLY A 354 -10.70 -3.46 -13.09
CA GLY A 354 -12.00 -3.30 -12.45
C GLY A 354 -12.26 -1.86 -11.98
N SER A 355 -12.43 -1.66 -10.67
CA SER A 355 -12.61 -0.34 -10.04
C SER A 355 -11.31 0.40 -9.75
N TYR A 356 -10.16 -0.25 -9.88
CA TYR A 356 -8.85 0.33 -9.59
C TYR A 356 -8.28 1.03 -10.80
N LYS A 357 -7.68 2.20 -10.59
CA LYS A 357 -6.97 2.97 -11.62
C LYS A 357 -5.61 3.35 -11.08
N ARG A 358 -4.57 3.07 -11.86
CA ARG A 358 -3.20 3.50 -11.59
C ARG A 358 -2.66 4.34 -12.75
N THR A 359 -1.92 5.39 -12.41
CA THR A 359 -1.22 6.24 -13.39
C THR A 359 0.28 6.08 -13.20
N LEU A 360 0.91 5.29 -14.08
CA LEU A 360 2.34 5.04 -14.08
C LEU A 360 3.07 6.14 -14.86
N ILE A 361 4.00 6.82 -14.19
CA ILE A 361 4.97 7.67 -14.88
C ILE A 361 6.00 6.77 -15.56
N LEU A 362 6.09 6.85 -16.88
CA LEU A 362 7.00 5.99 -17.64
C LEU A 362 8.47 6.37 -17.39
N PRO A 363 9.39 5.38 -17.24
CA PRO A 363 10.82 5.64 -17.27
C PRO A 363 11.24 6.35 -18.55
N GLN A 364 12.28 7.20 -18.49
CA GLN A 364 12.71 8.02 -19.63
C GLN A 364 12.93 7.23 -20.94
N MET A 365 13.41 5.99 -20.84
CA MET A 365 13.61 5.11 -21.98
C MET A 365 12.30 4.71 -22.71
N LEU A 366 11.18 4.62 -21.98
CA LEU A 366 9.87 4.26 -22.54
C LEU A 366 9.10 5.49 -23.04
N ARG A 367 9.38 6.68 -22.51
CA ARG A 367 8.69 7.93 -22.90
C ARG A 367 8.78 8.24 -24.39
N ARG A 368 9.85 7.79 -25.06
CA ARG A 368 10.13 8.04 -26.49
C ARG A 368 9.70 6.90 -27.43
N LEU A 369 9.00 5.89 -26.91
CA LEU A 369 8.55 4.71 -27.65
C LEU A 369 7.04 4.64 -27.61
N ASP A 370 6.42 3.99 -28.59
CA ASP A 370 4.97 3.83 -28.69
C ASP A 370 4.51 2.47 -28.18
N VAL A 371 3.30 2.45 -27.59
CA VAL A 371 2.66 1.21 -27.16
C VAL A 371 2.20 0.45 -28.40
N GLN A 372 2.87 -0.65 -28.70
CA GLN A 372 2.56 -1.49 -29.86
C GLN A 372 1.53 -2.57 -29.51
N ARG A 373 1.57 -3.08 -28.28
CA ARG A 373 0.72 -4.18 -27.82
C ARG A 373 0.60 -4.16 -26.30
N ALA A 374 -0.59 -4.51 -25.81
CA ALA A 374 -0.81 -4.92 -24.43
C ALA A 374 -1.49 -6.29 -24.44
N ALA A 375 -0.94 -7.27 -23.72
CA ALA A 375 -1.51 -8.61 -23.61
C ALA A 375 -1.12 -9.26 -22.29
N PHE A 376 -1.94 -10.20 -21.82
CA PHE A 376 -1.60 -11.04 -20.68
C PHE A 376 -0.68 -12.20 -21.11
N ASP A 377 0.33 -12.47 -20.29
CA ASP A 377 1.16 -13.69 -20.28
C ASP A 377 1.12 -14.27 -18.86
N GLY A 378 0.31 -15.31 -18.66
CA GLY A 378 -0.06 -15.77 -17.31
C GLY A 378 -0.73 -14.64 -16.51
N ASP A 379 -0.19 -14.36 -15.32
CA ASP A 379 -0.64 -13.25 -14.45
C ASP A 379 -0.05 -11.90 -14.84
N ASP A 380 0.89 -11.82 -15.79
CA ASP A 380 1.56 -10.57 -16.14
C ASP A 380 0.85 -9.88 -17.31
N LEU A 381 0.43 -8.63 -17.11
CA LEU A 381 0.08 -7.73 -18.20
C LEU A 381 1.38 -7.17 -18.82
N GLU A 382 1.74 -7.69 -19.98
CA GLU A 382 2.89 -7.23 -20.77
C GLU A 382 2.49 -6.12 -21.75
N ILE A 383 3.14 -4.97 -21.62
CA ILE A 383 2.96 -3.80 -22.48
C ILE A 383 4.25 -3.57 -23.25
N VAL A 384 4.18 -3.76 -24.57
CA VAL A 384 5.32 -3.69 -25.48
C VAL A 384 5.46 -2.27 -26.02
N PHE A 385 6.64 -1.70 -25.83
CA PHE A 385 7.05 -0.38 -26.30
C PHE A 385 8.11 -0.53 -27.39
N ALA A 386 7.88 0.04 -28.57
CA ALA A 386 8.87 0.10 -29.64
C ALA A 386 8.76 1.42 -30.41
N ARG A 387 9.79 1.78 -31.17
CA ARG A 387 9.68 2.90 -32.12
C ARG A 387 8.72 2.50 -33.24
N GLU A 388 7.83 3.41 -33.63
CA GLU A 388 7.12 3.23 -34.89
C GLU A 388 8.12 2.99 -36.04
N PRO A 389 7.87 1.99 -36.90
CA PRO A 389 8.67 1.84 -38.12
C PRO A 389 8.53 3.11 -38.94
N ARG A 390 9.66 3.72 -39.31
CA ARG A 390 9.63 4.89 -40.22
C ARG A 390 9.03 4.45 -41.55
N PRO A 391 8.25 5.30 -42.24
CA PRO A 391 7.70 5.00 -43.57
C PRO A 391 8.73 4.57 -44.62
N ALA A 392 10.03 4.83 -44.40
CA ALA A 392 11.12 4.41 -45.28
C ALA A 392 11.49 2.92 -45.13
N ASP A 393 11.30 2.32 -43.96
CA ASP A 393 11.69 0.91 -43.72
C ASP A 393 10.66 -0.09 -44.30
N THR A 394 9.42 0.34 -44.53
CA THR A 394 8.38 -0.46 -45.20
C THR A 394 8.52 -0.43 -46.73
N ALA A 395 9.15 0.59 -47.30
CA ALA A 395 9.40 0.68 -48.74
C ALA A 395 10.50 -0.30 -49.21
N GLU A 396 11.54 -0.55 -48.39
CA GLU A 396 12.60 -1.51 -48.73
C GLU A 396 12.17 -2.97 -48.62
N ALA A 397 11.17 -3.29 -47.78
CA ALA A 397 10.61 -4.65 -47.66
C ALA A 397 9.61 -4.99 -48.79
N GLY A 398 8.93 -4.00 -49.35
CA GLY A 398 8.00 -4.17 -50.49
C GLY A 398 8.68 -4.22 -51.86
N GLY A 399 9.89 -3.65 -51.99
CA GLY A 399 10.62 -3.54 -53.27
C GLY A 399 11.38 -4.78 -53.73
N ARG A 400 11.46 -5.86 -52.92
CA ARG A 400 12.23 -7.08 -53.24
C ARG A 400 11.41 -8.30 -53.69
N ARG A 401 10.11 -8.14 -53.98
CA ARG A 401 9.24 -9.24 -54.48
C ARG A 401 8.79 -9.11 -55.94
N ALA A 402 9.38 -8.20 -56.72
CA ALA A 402 9.09 -8.05 -58.15
C ALA A 402 10.37 -7.98 -58.99
N ALA A 403 11.22 -9.00 -58.89
CA ALA A 403 12.29 -9.31 -59.84
C ALA A 403 12.79 -10.73 -59.55
N ASP A 404 12.09 -11.73 -60.08
CA ASP A 404 12.57 -13.05 -60.52
C ASP A 404 11.43 -14.08 -60.42
N GLY A 405 10.96 -14.56 -61.58
CA GLY A 405 10.10 -15.74 -61.73
C GLY A 405 8.75 -15.47 -62.35
#